data_AF-A0A495IEF4-F1
#
_entry.id   AF-A0A495IEF4-F1
#
_cell.length_a   1.000
_cell.length_b   1.000
_cell.length_c   1.000
_cell.angle_alpha   90.00
_cell.angle_beta   90.00
_cell.angle_gamma   90.00
#
_symmetry.space_group_name_H-M   'P 1'
#
loop_
_entity.id
_entity.type
_entity.pdbx_description
1 polymer ?
#
loop_
_entity_poly.entity_id
_entity_poly.type
_entity_poly.pdbx_seq_one_letter_code
_entity_poly.pdbx_strand_id
1 'polypeptide(L)'
;MKPLGRLWSTVWSWLPSGVDRRVVVVAWASLVCQIVLVGTGGLVRLTGSGLGCPTWPQCGDGSFVTTPAMGYHGVIEFGNRMLTFVLVIVVIAAFLSILRFRKVRRDLFWLTFIQGMSIPFQAVLGGISVLAKLNPYVVGSHFIVSMILVRIATTLVYRVTHGPRGTSAATPAWFANVARVTAVFVAITVVLGILTTGAGPHAGDAHTHRNGLDPRVIEVVHAVPAFAVFGLTILLVIATYRLGLPRRLVTMLLAVEVAQIAVGLIQANTGLPSLLVGAHLVLAALLVSAMTAVGHTLQSDVDLTAAPADAAAAAAVR
;
A
#
# COMPACT_ATOMS: atom_id res chain seq x y z
N MET A 1 -40.84 3.21 -19.87
CA MET A 1 -40.20 2.82 -18.58
C MET A 1 -39.59 1.39 -18.56
N LYS A 2 -39.16 0.79 -19.68
CA LYS A 2 -38.82 -0.66 -19.73
C LYS A 2 -37.38 -1.10 -20.09
N PRO A 3 -36.53 -0.34 -20.83
CA PRO A 3 -35.21 -0.86 -21.22
C PRO A 3 -34.15 -0.75 -20.11
N LEU A 4 -34.10 0.37 -19.40
CA LEU A 4 -33.14 0.61 -18.29
C LEU A 4 -33.33 -0.37 -17.12
N GLY A 5 -34.57 -0.70 -16.77
CA GLY A 5 -34.86 -1.68 -15.70
C GLY A 5 -34.42 -3.11 -16.06
N ARG A 6 -34.60 -3.53 -17.32
CA ARG A 6 -34.12 -4.84 -17.80
C ARG A 6 -32.59 -4.90 -17.84
N LEU A 7 -31.94 -3.86 -18.34
CA LEU A 7 -30.47 -3.78 -18.39
C LEU A 7 -29.88 -3.82 -16.97
N TRP A 8 -30.45 -3.05 -16.03
CA TRP A 8 -30.02 -3.06 -14.63
C TRP A 8 -30.22 -4.43 -13.97
N SER A 9 -31.37 -5.09 -14.19
CA SER A 9 -31.61 -6.44 -13.65
C SER A 9 -30.62 -7.48 -14.18
N THR A 10 -30.23 -7.35 -15.45
CA THR A 10 -29.26 -8.24 -16.09
C THR A 10 -27.87 -8.03 -15.49
N VAL A 11 -27.40 -6.78 -15.43
CA VAL A 11 -26.10 -6.44 -14.81
C VAL A 11 -26.06 -6.87 -13.34
N TRP A 12 -27.14 -6.64 -12.60
CA TRP A 12 -27.23 -7.03 -11.19
C TRP A 12 -27.13 -8.55 -10.99
N SER A 13 -27.70 -9.34 -11.91
CA SER A 13 -27.61 -10.81 -11.86
C SER A 13 -26.20 -11.34 -12.15
N TRP A 14 -25.41 -10.61 -12.92
CA TRP A 14 -24.01 -10.94 -13.24
C TRP A 14 -23.03 -10.63 -12.10
N LEU A 15 -23.42 -9.74 -11.17
CA LEU A 15 -22.60 -9.42 -10.00
C LEU A 15 -22.53 -10.60 -9.02
N PRO A 16 -21.35 -10.87 -8.43
CA PRO A 16 -21.18 -11.94 -7.46
C PRO A 16 -22.15 -11.80 -6.29
N SER A 17 -22.77 -12.92 -5.87
CA SER A 17 -23.62 -12.98 -4.67
C SER A 17 -22.84 -13.28 -3.39
N GLY A 18 -21.54 -13.55 -3.52
CA GLY A 18 -20.62 -13.82 -2.43
C GLY A 18 -19.18 -13.67 -2.91
N VAL A 19 -18.22 -14.08 -2.07
CA VAL A 19 -16.80 -14.01 -2.42
C VAL A 19 -16.44 -15.19 -3.32
N ASP A 20 -16.24 -14.92 -4.61
CA ASP A 20 -15.79 -15.89 -5.60
C ASP A 20 -14.40 -15.54 -6.15
N ARG A 21 -13.92 -16.31 -7.14
CA ARG A 21 -12.62 -16.05 -7.79
C ARG A 21 -12.52 -14.66 -8.41
N ARG A 22 -13.62 -14.08 -8.92
CA ARG A 22 -13.62 -12.76 -9.55
C ARG A 22 -13.35 -11.68 -8.52
N VAL A 23 -14.01 -11.76 -7.36
CA VAL A 23 -13.76 -10.84 -6.23
C VAL A 23 -12.30 -10.91 -5.77
N VAL A 24 -11.74 -12.12 -5.66
CA VAL A 24 -10.34 -12.33 -5.28
C VAL A 24 -9.38 -11.73 -6.30
N VAL A 25 -9.61 -11.97 -7.60
CA VAL A 25 -8.76 -11.43 -8.68
C VAL A 25 -8.77 -9.90 -8.67
N VAL A 26 -9.93 -9.28 -8.52
CA VAL A 26 -10.03 -7.82 -8.54
C VAL A 26 -9.42 -7.19 -7.27
N ALA A 27 -9.52 -7.86 -6.11
CA ALA A 27 -8.81 -7.43 -4.90
C ALA A 27 -7.29 -7.45 -5.08
N TRP A 28 -6.74 -8.53 -5.67
CA TRP A 28 -5.32 -8.61 -5.99
C TRP A 28 -4.90 -7.57 -7.03
N ALA A 29 -5.70 -7.37 -8.08
CA ALA A 29 -5.46 -6.33 -9.06
C ALA A 29 -5.38 -4.94 -8.40
N SER A 30 -6.26 -4.63 -7.44
CA SER A 30 -6.19 -3.38 -6.69
C SER A 30 -4.85 -3.24 -5.95
N LEU A 31 -4.42 -4.26 -5.21
CA LEU A 31 -3.14 -4.21 -4.49
C LEU A 31 -1.94 -4.04 -5.43
N VAL A 32 -1.91 -4.81 -6.52
CA VAL A 32 -0.84 -4.74 -7.52
C VAL A 32 -0.80 -3.36 -8.18
N CYS A 33 -1.95 -2.82 -8.60
CA CYS A 33 -2.03 -1.48 -9.18
C CYS A 33 -1.51 -0.41 -8.22
N GLN A 34 -1.82 -0.49 -6.92
CA GLN A 34 -1.32 0.47 -5.93
C GLN A 34 0.20 0.40 -5.78
N ILE A 35 0.78 -0.82 -5.72
CA ILE A 35 2.24 -0.99 -5.62
C ILE A 35 2.93 -0.51 -6.91
N VAL A 36 2.36 -0.80 -8.08
CA VAL A 36 2.88 -0.32 -9.37
C VAL A 36 2.83 1.21 -9.42
N LEU A 37 1.74 1.85 -8.98
CA LEU A 37 1.63 3.31 -8.95
C LEU A 37 2.64 3.97 -8.01
N VAL A 38 2.96 3.33 -6.88
CA VAL A 38 4.07 3.78 -6.01
C VAL A 38 5.40 3.73 -6.77
N GLY A 39 5.66 2.65 -7.51
CA GLY A 39 6.85 2.50 -8.35
C GLY A 39 6.93 3.51 -9.49
N THR A 40 5.84 3.73 -10.23
CA THR A 40 5.80 4.69 -11.35
C THR A 40 5.86 6.13 -10.87
N GLY A 41 5.25 6.45 -9.71
CA GLY A 41 5.45 7.74 -9.05
C GLY A 41 6.91 7.95 -8.60
N GLY A 42 7.56 6.90 -8.10
CA GLY A 42 9.00 6.89 -7.84
C GLY A 42 9.82 7.16 -9.11
N LEU A 43 9.46 6.52 -10.24
CA LEU A 43 10.10 6.75 -11.53
C LEU A 43 10.00 8.21 -11.97
N VAL A 44 8.79 8.80 -11.94
CA VAL A 44 8.56 10.23 -12.25
C VAL A 44 9.52 11.12 -11.47
N ARG A 45 9.66 10.87 -10.17
CA ARG A 45 10.55 11.64 -9.29
C ARG A 45 12.02 11.43 -9.66
N LEU A 46 12.44 10.17 -9.82
CA LEU A 46 13.83 9.79 -10.07
C LEU A 46 14.34 10.23 -11.45
N THR A 47 13.45 10.43 -12.40
CA THR A 47 13.79 11.00 -13.72
C THR A 47 13.65 12.52 -13.75
N GLY A 48 13.34 13.19 -12.63
CA GLY A 48 13.11 14.64 -12.59
C GLY A 48 11.85 15.09 -13.34
N SER A 49 10.93 14.18 -13.65
CA SER A 49 9.76 14.45 -14.48
C SER A 49 8.55 15.00 -13.72
N GLY A 50 8.63 15.21 -12.40
CA GLY A 50 7.48 15.64 -11.59
C GLY A 50 6.85 16.98 -11.99
N LEU A 51 7.58 17.83 -12.74
CA LEU A 51 7.07 19.06 -13.35
C LEU A 51 6.96 18.99 -14.88
N GLY A 52 7.00 17.79 -15.46
CA GLY A 52 6.83 17.57 -16.91
C GLY A 52 5.46 18.01 -17.43
N CYS A 53 4.45 18.01 -16.57
CA CYS A 53 3.19 18.72 -16.73
C CYS A 53 3.13 19.82 -15.65
N PRO A 54 3.61 21.06 -15.92
CA PRO A 54 3.85 22.07 -14.87
C PRO A 54 2.59 22.68 -14.24
N THR A 55 1.41 22.38 -14.78
CA THR A 55 0.11 22.79 -14.24
C THR A 55 -0.76 21.58 -13.89
N TRP A 56 -1.90 21.84 -13.25
CA TRP A 56 -2.93 20.85 -12.94
C TRP A 56 -4.28 21.61 -12.84
N PRO A 57 -5.41 21.09 -13.37
CA PRO A 57 -5.61 19.77 -14.01
C PRO A 57 -5.11 19.68 -15.46
N GLN A 58 -4.73 20.80 -16.07
CA GLN A 58 -4.06 20.84 -17.36
C GLN A 58 -2.63 20.28 -17.26
N CYS A 59 -1.99 20.00 -18.40
CA CYS A 59 -0.58 19.60 -18.48
C CYS A 59 0.33 20.77 -18.93
N GLY A 60 -0.22 21.95 -19.23
CA GLY A 60 0.52 23.17 -19.60
C GLY A 60 -0.29 24.00 -20.61
N ASP A 61 -0.03 25.30 -20.75
CA ASP A 61 -0.55 26.22 -21.80
C ASP A 61 -1.98 25.94 -22.33
N GLY A 62 -2.95 25.67 -21.44
CA GLY A 62 -4.33 25.35 -21.83
C GLY A 62 -4.58 23.92 -22.32
N SER A 63 -3.54 23.10 -22.52
CA SER A 63 -3.61 21.70 -22.93
C SER A 63 -3.88 20.74 -21.75
N PHE A 64 -4.74 19.75 -21.96
CA PHE A 64 -4.95 18.64 -21.01
C PHE A 64 -4.04 17.44 -21.25
N VAL A 65 -3.25 17.46 -22.33
CA VAL A 65 -2.32 16.39 -22.71
C VAL A 65 -0.90 16.93 -22.85
N THR A 66 0.07 16.03 -22.79
CA THR A 66 1.47 16.40 -23.05
C THR A 66 1.67 16.87 -24.51
N THR A 67 2.55 17.84 -24.72
CA THR A 67 2.89 18.36 -26.06
C THR A 67 4.33 18.01 -26.41
N PRO A 68 4.71 18.01 -27.71
CA PRO A 68 6.09 17.73 -28.11
C PRO A 68 7.14 18.64 -27.43
N ALA A 69 6.77 19.89 -27.11
CA ALA A 69 7.64 20.84 -26.43
C ALA A 69 8.02 20.40 -24.99
N MET A 70 7.22 19.56 -24.34
CA MET A 70 7.50 19.04 -23.00
C MET A 70 8.45 17.83 -23.00
N GLY A 71 8.74 17.29 -24.19
CA GLY A 71 9.66 16.17 -24.37
C GLY A 71 9.28 14.92 -23.56
N TYR A 72 10.30 14.13 -23.20
CA TYR A 72 10.09 12.87 -22.48
C TYR A 72 9.61 13.07 -21.04
N HIS A 73 9.94 14.19 -20.39
CA HIS A 73 9.47 14.48 -19.03
C HIS A 73 7.95 14.61 -18.99
N GLY A 74 7.36 15.31 -19.96
CA GLY A 74 5.92 15.41 -20.12
C GLY A 74 5.26 14.05 -20.33
N VAL A 75 5.85 13.19 -21.16
CA VAL A 75 5.35 11.82 -21.40
C VAL A 75 5.37 10.97 -20.13
N ILE A 76 6.44 11.02 -19.35
CA ILE A 76 6.58 10.24 -18.11
C ILE A 76 5.54 10.67 -17.07
N GLU A 77 5.40 11.97 -16.81
CA GLU A 77 4.44 12.51 -15.85
C GLU A 77 2.99 12.28 -16.30
N PHE A 78 2.68 12.60 -17.57
CA PHE A 78 1.35 12.36 -18.12
C PHE A 78 0.99 10.87 -18.12
N GLY A 79 1.95 9.99 -18.44
CA GLY A 79 1.78 8.54 -18.38
C GLY A 79 1.40 8.07 -16.97
N ASN A 80 2.09 8.57 -15.94
CA ASN A 80 1.74 8.28 -14.55
C ASN A 80 0.33 8.79 -14.18
N ARG A 81 -0.07 9.99 -14.67
CA ARG A 81 -1.45 10.48 -14.51
C ARG A 81 -2.47 9.53 -15.15
N MET A 82 -2.16 8.99 -16.34
CA MET A 82 -3.07 8.07 -17.05
C MET A 82 -3.25 6.72 -16.34
N LEU A 83 -2.24 6.23 -15.63
CA LEU A 83 -2.36 4.99 -14.83
C LEU A 83 -3.42 5.12 -13.72
N THR A 84 -3.76 6.33 -13.29
CA THR A 84 -4.85 6.56 -12.34
C THR A 84 -6.19 6.09 -12.92
N PHE A 85 -6.44 6.22 -14.23
CA PHE A 85 -7.67 5.72 -14.84
C PHE A 85 -7.76 4.20 -14.84
N VAL A 86 -6.62 3.51 -15.01
CA VAL A 86 -6.55 2.04 -14.85
C VAL A 86 -6.94 1.66 -13.42
N LEU A 87 -6.38 2.35 -12.41
CA LEU A 87 -6.77 2.14 -11.01
C LEU A 87 -8.26 2.42 -10.78
N VAL A 88 -8.82 3.48 -11.36
CA VAL A 88 -10.26 3.79 -11.27
C VAL A 88 -11.10 2.62 -11.78
N ILE A 89 -10.77 2.05 -12.94
CA ILE A 89 -11.49 0.90 -13.49
C ILE A 89 -11.41 -0.29 -12.53
N VAL A 90 -10.22 -0.60 -12.01
CA VAL A 90 -10.01 -1.72 -11.08
C VAL A 90 -10.80 -1.51 -9.79
N VAL A 91 -10.80 -0.31 -9.23
CA VAL A 91 -11.50 -0.01 -7.97
C VAL A 91 -13.02 0.06 -8.14
N ILE A 92 -13.52 0.55 -9.29
CA ILE A 92 -14.94 0.44 -9.65
C ILE A 92 -15.32 -1.03 -9.74
N ALA A 93 -14.54 -1.85 -10.45
CA ALA A 93 -14.79 -3.29 -10.53
C ALA A 93 -14.79 -3.93 -9.13
N ALA A 94 -13.87 -3.54 -8.25
CA ALA A 94 -13.78 -4.04 -6.88
C ALA A 94 -15.06 -3.70 -6.10
N PHE A 95 -15.46 -2.43 -6.13
CA PHE A 95 -16.65 -1.94 -5.46
C PHE A 95 -17.92 -2.64 -5.96
N LEU A 96 -18.11 -2.69 -7.30
CA LEU A 96 -19.24 -3.36 -7.94
C LEU A 96 -19.30 -4.84 -7.56
N SER A 97 -18.15 -5.52 -7.48
CA SER A 97 -18.08 -6.95 -7.15
C SER A 97 -18.62 -7.31 -5.76
N ILE A 98 -18.71 -6.32 -4.85
CA ILE A 98 -19.16 -6.52 -3.45
C ILE A 98 -20.59 -6.00 -3.21
N LEU A 99 -21.14 -5.21 -4.14
CA LEU A 99 -22.41 -4.48 -3.92
C LEU A 99 -23.59 -5.37 -3.52
N ARG A 100 -23.70 -6.58 -4.09
CA ARG A 100 -24.85 -7.46 -3.85
C ARG A 100 -24.88 -8.04 -2.43
N PHE A 101 -23.71 -8.26 -1.83
CA PHE A 101 -23.57 -8.81 -0.47
C PHE A 101 -22.98 -7.81 0.54
N ARG A 102 -22.98 -6.51 0.20
CA ARG A 102 -22.45 -5.41 1.03
C ARG A 102 -23.05 -5.32 2.44
N LYS A 103 -24.30 -5.79 2.63
CA LYS A 103 -24.96 -5.81 3.95
C LYS A 103 -24.39 -6.91 4.84
N VAL A 104 -23.94 -8.02 4.26
CA VAL A 104 -23.33 -9.16 4.96
C VAL A 104 -21.84 -8.89 5.21
N ARG A 105 -21.12 -8.42 4.18
CA ARG A 105 -19.69 -8.08 4.25
C ARG A 105 -19.47 -6.57 4.23
N ARG A 106 -19.96 -5.88 5.27
CA ARG A 106 -19.82 -4.42 5.43
C ARG A 106 -18.36 -3.98 5.48
N ASP A 107 -17.48 -4.86 5.95
CA ASP A 107 -16.05 -4.67 5.94
C ASP A 107 -15.49 -4.47 4.52
N LEU A 108 -15.84 -5.35 3.59
CA LEU A 108 -15.37 -5.30 2.21
C LEU A 108 -15.95 -4.08 1.47
N PHE A 109 -17.20 -3.72 1.79
CA PHE A 109 -17.82 -2.50 1.28
C PHE A 109 -17.02 -1.25 1.66
N TRP A 110 -16.68 -1.07 2.94
CA TRP A 110 -15.93 0.11 3.37
C TRP A 110 -14.49 0.12 2.84
N LEU A 111 -13.82 -1.04 2.76
CA LEU A 111 -12.47 -1.11 2.19
C LEU A 111 -12.44 -0.64 0.74
N THR A 112 -13.39 -1.09 -0.09
CA THR A 112 -13.48 -0.68 -1.50
C THR A 112 -14.02 0.72 -1.68
N PHE A 113 -14.97 1.16 -0.85
CA PHE A 113 -15.48 2.53 -0.87
C PHE A 113 -14.39 3.55 -0.52
N ILE A 114 -13.65 3.33 0.57
CA ILE A 114 -12.54 4.19 0.98
C ILE A 114 -11.48 4.23 -0.12
N GLN A 115 -11.15 3.08 -0.72
CA GLN A 115 -10.21 3.03 -1.83
C GLN A 115 -10.70 3.86 -3.03
N GLY A 116 -11.99 3.79 -3.38
CA GLY A 116 -12.59 4.60 -4.43
C GLY A 116 -12.56 6.10 -4.14
N MET A 117 -12.93 6.52 -2.93
CA MET A 117 -12.91 7.93 -2.52
C MET A 117 -11.50 8.48 -2.35
N SER A 118 -10.51 7.61 -2.11
CA SER A 118 -9.12 8.04 -1.98
C SER A 118 -8.47 8.38 -3.33
N ILE A 119 -9.00 7.89 -4.45
CA ILE A 119 -8.48 8.23 -5.79
C ILE A 119 -8.62 9.72 -6.11
N PRO A 120 -9.82 10.35 -6.05
CA PRO A 120 -9.95 11.78 -6.30
C PRO A 120 -9.17 12.60 -5.26
N PHE A 121 -9.11 12.13 -4.00
CA PHE A 121 -8.28 12.76 -2.97
C PHE A 121 -6.79 12.75 -3.33
N GLN A 122 -6.25 11.61 -3.77
CA GLN A 122 -4.86 11.49 -4.24
C GLN A 122 -4.61 12.31 -5.50
N ALA A 123 -5.56 12.36 -6.45
CA ALA A 123 -5.43 13.20 -7.64
C ALA A 123 -5.31 14.68 -7.29
N VAL A 124 -6.10 15.17 -6.32
CA VAL A 124 -5.98 16.54 -5.80
C VAL A 124 -4.65 16.74 -5.09
N LEU A 125 -4.25 15.83 -4.21
CA LEU A 125 -3.00 15.95 -3.45
C LEU A 125 -1.75 15.90 -4.36
N GLY A 126 -1.78 15.07 -5.40
CA GLY A 126 -0.80 15.04 -6.48
C GLY A 126 -0.78 16.35 -7.28
N GLY A 127 -1.95 16.89 -7.63
CA GLY A 127 -2.06 18.21 -8.27
C GLY A 127 -1.47 19.33 -7.40
N ILE A 128 -1.77 19.33 -6.10
CA ILE A 128 -1.19 20.28 -5.13
C ILE A 128 0.34 20.13 -5.10
N SER A 129 0.88 18.91 -5.22
CA SER A 129 2.34 18.68 -5.26
C SER A 129 3.00 19.39 -6.46
N VAL A 130 2.35 19.40 -7.62
CA VAL A 130 2.81 20.13 -8.82
C VAL A 130 2.76 21.64 -8.58
N LEU A 131 1.64 22.14 -8.04
CA LEU A 131 1.46 23.57 -7.75
C LEU A 131 2.43 24.06 -6.67
N ALA A 132 2.74 23.22 -5.70
CA ALA A 132 3.72 23.46 -4.64
C ALA A 132 5.17 23.20 -5.09
N LYS A 133 5.42 23.06 -6.40
CA LYS A 133 6.75 22.87 -6.99
C LYS A 133 7.53 21.73 -6.34
N LEU A 134 6.85 20.60 -6.16
CA LEU A 134 7.39 19.37 -5.57
C LEU A 134 7.91 19.55 -4.14
N ASN A 135 7.29 20.44 -3.35
CA ASN A 135 7.62 20.58 -1.93
C ASN A 135 7.67 19.20 -1.24
N PRO A 136 8.79 18.85 -0.59
CA PRO A 136 9.04 17.48 -0.12
C PRO A 136 8.02 17.01 0.93
N TYR A 137 7.41 17.92 1.68
CA TYR A 137 6.38 17.58 2.66
C TYR A 137 5.05 17.23 1.99
N VAL A 138 4.71 17.90 0.89
CA VAL A 138 3.49 17.61 0.11
C VAL A 138 3.65 16.30 -0.66
N VAL A 139 4.79 16.10 -1.32
CA VAL A 139 5.11 14.83 -1.99
C VAL A 139 5.16 13.68 -0.96
N GLY A 140 5.71 13.95 0.22
CA GLY A 140 5.76 13.00 1.33
C GLY A 140 4.37 12.61 1.85
N SER A 141 3.46 13.56 2.02
CA SER A 141 2.09 13.27 2.47
C SER A 141 1.32 12.44 1.44
N HIS A 142 1.51 12.72 0.14
CA HIS A 142 0.97 11.90 -0.95
C HIS A 142 1.46 10.45 -0.89
N PHE A 143 2.74 10.24 -0.55
CA PHE A 143 3.31 8.90 -0.35
C PHE A 143 2.73 8.19 0.90
N ILE A 144 2.53 8.91 2.02
CA ILE A 144 1.90 8.35 3.23
C ILE A 144 0.50 7.82 2.91
N VAL A 145 -0.30 8.60 2.20
CA VAL A 145 -1.65 8.18 1.78
C VAL A 145 -1.57 6.93 0.90
N SER A 146 -0.57 6.84 0.02
CA SER A 146 -0.33 5.64 -0.80
C SER A 146 -0.03 4.41 0.06
N MET A 147 0.78 4.53 1.10
CA MET A 147 1.06 3.42 2.03
C MET A 147 -0.18 2.97 2.80
N ILE A 148 -1.04 3.91 3.20
CA ILE A 148 -2.34 3.58 3.82
C ILE A 148 -3.22 2.81 2.83
N LEU A 149 -3.24 3.21 1.55
CA LEU A 149 -4.00 2.51 0.52
C LEU A 149 -3.46 1.11 0.23
N VAL A 150 -2.14 0.91 0.28
CA VAL A 150 -1.52 -0.42 0.19
C VAL A 150 -1.96 -1.30 1.38
N ARG A 151 -2.00 -0.76 2.60
CA ARG A 151 -2.54 -1.46 3.78
C ARG A 151 -4.02 -1.83 3.61
N ILE A 152 -4.84 -0.92 3.09
CA ILE A 152 -6.28 -1.16 2.83
C ILE A 152 -6.45 -2.24 1.77
N ALA A 153 -5.73 -2.15 0.65
CA ALA A 153 -5.78 -3.14 -0.43
C ALA A 153 -5.29 -4.51 0.04
N THR A 154 -4.22 -4.56 0.84
CA THR A 154 -3.74 -5.82 1.46
C THR A 154 -4.79 -6.41 2.39
N THR A 155 -5.47 -5.57 3.18
CA THR A 155 -6.57 -6.02 4.05
C THR A 155 -7.74 -6.56 3.24
N LEU A 156 -8.08 -5.93 2.12
CA LEU A 156 -9.09 -6.42 1.19
C LEU A 156 -8.71 -7.80 0.67
N VAL A 157 -7.49 -7.95 0.14
CA VAL A 157 -6.95 -9.24 -0.35
C VAL A 157 -7.01 -10.32 0.73
N TYR A 158 -6.57 -10.01 1.95
CA TYR A 158 -6.59 -10.98 3.06
C TYR A 158 -8.03 -11.43 3.39
N ARG A 159 -8.98 -10.50 3.48
CA ARG A 159 -10.36 -10.80 3.90
C ARG A 159 -11.21 -11.47 2.83
N VAL A 160 -10.87 -11.31 1.55
CA VAL A 160 -11.53 -12.08 0.47
C VAL A 160 -10.93 -13.48 0.32
N THR A 161 -9.74 -13.72 0.86
CA THR A 161 -9.07 -15.04 0.77
C THR A 161 -9.25 -15.88 2.03
N HIS A 162 -9.31 -15.26 3.21
CA HIS A 162 -9.33 -15.96 4.50
C HIS A 162 -10.64 -15.78 5.29
N GLY A 163 -11.56 -14.94 4.82
CA GLY A 163 -12.84 -14.70 5.48
C GLY A 163 -12.91 -13.37 6.26
N PRO A 164 -13.97 -13.17 7.07
CA PRO A 164 -14.13 -12.00 7.91
C PRO A 164 -13.00 -11.82 8.94
N ARG A 165 -13.10 -10.77 9.75
CA ARG A 165 -12.13 -10.54 10.82
C ARG A 165 -12.46 -11.45 12.01
N GLY A 166 -11.47 -12.21 12.46
CA GLY A 166 -11.52 -13.02 13.67
C GLY A 166 -11.92 -12.24 14.92
N THR A 167 -12.71 -12.88 15.78
CA THR A 167 -13.13 -12.32 17.08
C THR A 167 -12.23 -12.80 18.22
N SER A 168 -11.51 -13.90 18.03
CA SER A 168 -10.69 -14.52 19.08
C SER A 168 -9.20 -14.35 18.80
N ALA A 169 -8.39 -14.37 19.85
CA ALA A 169 -6.94 -14.26 19.75
C ALA A 169 -6.36 -15.56 19.15
N ALA A 170 -5.59 -15.43 18.07
CA ALA A 170 -4.90 -16.57 17.44
C ALA A 170 -3.49 -16.80 18.00
N THR A 171 -2.98 -15.86 18.80
CA THR A 171 -1.61 -15.85 19.30
C THR A 171 -1.56 -15.34 20.74
N PRO A 172 -0.54 -15.71 21.55
CA PRO A 172 -0.33 -15.13 22.87
C PRO A 172 -0.26 -13.60 22.85
N ALA A 173 -0.70 -12.95 23.94
CA ALA A 173 -0.79 -11.48 24.02
C ALA A 173 0.57 -10.79 23.79
N TRP A 174 1.67 -11.37 24.28
CA TRP A 174 3.00 -10.83 24.08
C TRP A 174 3.42 -10.87 22.60
N PHE A 175 3.09 -11.93 21.86
CA PHE A 175 3.36 -12.04 20.42
C PHE A 175 2.59 -10.96 19.65
N ALA A 176 1.30 -10.82 19.97
CA ALA A 176 0.46 -9.78 19.38
C ALA A 176 0.95 -8.36 19.71
N ASN A 177 1.52 -8.14 20.90
CA ASN A 177 2.14 -6.86 21.27
C ASN A 177 3.41 -6.60 20.46
N VAL A 178 4.31 -7.59 20.33
CA VAL A 178 5.52 -7.46 19.51
C VAL A 178 5.15 -7.15 18.05
N ALA A 179 4.17 -7.86 17.47
CA ALA A 179 3.72 -7.58 16.10
C ALA A 179 3.12 -6.17 15.94
N ARG A 180 2.35 -5.68 16.93
CA ARG A 180 1.82 -4.32 16.94
C ARG A 180 2.91 -3.27 17.06
N VAL A 181 3.89 -3.47 17.95
CA VAL A 181 5.05 -2.59 18.08
C VAL A 181 5.85 -2.58 16.78
N THR A 182 6.08 -3.75 16.17
CA THR A 182 6.75 -3.86 14.86
C THR A 182 6.03 -3.03 13.80
N ALA A 183 4.69 -3.10 13.73
CA ALA A 183 3.91 -2.28 12.80
C ALA A 183 4.06 -0.77 13.04
N VAL A 184 4.17 -0.33 14.30
CA VAL A 184 4.44 1.08 14.64
C VAL A 184 5.83 1.49 14.16
N PHE A 185 6.84 0.66 14.40
CA PHE A 185 8.20 0.92 13.92
C PHE A 185 8.31 0.91 12.39
N VAL A 186 7.54 0.07 11.68
CA VAL A 186 7.41 0.13 10.22
C VAL A 186 6.86 1.50 9.78
N ALA A 187 5.81 2.01 10.44
CA ALA A 187 5.24 3.32 10.12
C ALA A 187 6.25 4.46 10.36
N ILE A 188 6.97 4.43 11.49
CA ILE A 188 8.05 5.39 11.80
C ILE A 188 9.14 5.32 10.74
N THR A 189 9.58 4.10 10.39
CA THR A 189 10.63 3.88 9.37
C THR A 189 10.22 4.47 8.03
N VAL A 190 8.98 4.27 7.59
CA VAL A 190 8.44 4.86 6.35
C VAL A 190 8.48 6.39 6.40
N VAL A 191 8.01 7.00 7.49
CA VAL A 191 8.03 8.47 7.64
C VAL A 191 9.45 9.02 7.60
N LEU A 192 10.38 8.41 8.31
CA LEU A 192 11.78 8.84 8.28
C LEU A 192 12.44 8.59 6.91
N GLY A 193 12.01 7.55 6.18
CA GLY A 193 12.46 7.31 4.81
C GLY A 193 12.01 8.41 3.86
N ILE A 194 10.78 8.91 4.02
CA ILE A 194 10.27 10.07 3.28
C ILE A 194 11.13 11.31 3.55
N LEU A 195 11.45 11.58 4.82
CA LEU A 195 12.31 12.70 5.20
C LEU A 195 13.73 12.55 4.65
N THR A 196 14.29 11.33 4.70
CA THR A 196 15.61 11.01 4.13
C THR A 196 15.63 11.30 2.63
N THR A 197 14.59 10.86 1.91
CA THR A 197 14.52 11.09 0.46
C THR A 197 14.30 12.57 0.14
N GLY A 198 13.64 13.33 1.02
CA GLY A 198 13.46 14.79 0.89
C GLY A 198 14.72 15.61 1.17
N ALA A 199 15.67 15.05 1.93
CA ALA A 199 16.98 15.64 2.17
C ALA A 199 17.99 15.29 1.06
N GLY A 200 17.87 14.08 0.50
CA GLY A 200 18.79 13.54 -0.49
C GLY A 200 18.70 14.18 -1.89
N PRO A 201 19.61 13.80 -2.80
CA PRO A 201 19.69 14.35 -4.15
C PRO A 201 18.48 14.00 -5.04
N HIS A 202 17.67 13.01 -4.64
CA HIS A 202 16.52 12.52 -5.41
C HIS A 202 15.19 13.08 -4.93
N ALA A 203 15.11 14.30 -4.38
CA ALA A 203 13.83 14.87 -3.94
C ALA A 203 12.88 15.31 -5.07
N GLY A 204 13.39 15.35 -6.29
CA GLY A 204 12.72 15.79 -7.52
C GLY A 204 13.81 16.04 -8.56
N ASP A 205 13.68 17.11 -9.34
CA ASP A 205 14.78 17.59 -10.17
C ASP A 205 15.88 18.28 -9.33
N ALA A 206 16.92 18.78 -10.02
CA ALA A 206 18.05 19.48 -9.41
C ALA A 206 17.66 20.84 -8.79
N HIS A 207 16.55 21.44 -9.20
CA HIS A 207 16.08 22.76 -8.74
C HIS A 207 15.01 22.65 -7.64
N THR A 208 14.51 21.44 -7.38
CA THR A 208 13.48 21.16 -6.39
C THR A 208 13.99 21.43 -4.97
N HIS A 209 13.18 22.12 -4.17
CA HIS A 209 13.54 22.46 -2.79
C HIS A 209 13.76 21.19 -1.94
N ARG A 210 14.85 21.16 -1.18
CA ARG A 210 15.15 20.10 -0.20
C ARG A 210 14.60 20.50 1.17
N ASN A 211 14.37 19.54 2.06
CA ASN A 211 13.78 19.83 3.38
C ASN A 211 14.75 20.49 4.39
N GLY A 212 16.02 20.68 4.02
CA GLY A 212 17.04 21.34 4.85
C GLY A 212 17.66 20.47 5.95
N LEU A 213 17.27 19.20 6.05
CA LEU A 213 17.90 18.25 6.97
C LEU A 213 19.26 17.80 6.43
N ASP A 214 20.22 17.56 7.32
CA ASP A 214 21.50 16.95 6.94
C ASP A 214 21.25 15.50 6.45
N PRO A 215 21.54 15.18 5.17
CA PRO A 215 21.33 13.85 4.61
C PRO A 215 22.06 12.75 5.39
N ARG A 216 23.24 13.04 5.93
CA ARG A 216 24.05 12.05 6.66
C ARG A 216 23.44 11.72 8.02
N VAL A 217 22.86 12.71 8.69
CA VAL A 217 22.19 12.52 9.98
C VAL A 217 20.86 11.80 9.78
N ILE A 218 20.03 12.26 8.84
CA ILE A 218 18.69 11.72 8.67
C ILE A 218 18.69 10.27 8.15
N GLU A 219 19.69 9.89 7.35
CA GLU A 219 19.92 8.50 6.92
C GLU A 219 20.11 7.58 8.13
N VAL A 220 20.96 7.98 9.08
CA VAL A 220 21.22 7.21 10.31
C VAL A 220 19.95 7.15 11.17
N VAL A 221 19.26 8.29 11.34
CA VAL A 221 18.01 8.36 12.11
C VAL A 221 16.94 7.45 11.49
N HIS A 222 16.86 7.36 10.16
CA HIS A 222 15.97 6.44 9.45
C HIS A 222 16.36 4.96 9.64
N ALA A 223 17.66 4.65 9.64
CA ALA A 223 18.16 3.28 9.78
C ALA A 223 17.87 2.67 11.17
N VAL A 224 17.89 3.48 12.24
CA VAL A 224 17.66 3.00 13.62
C VAL A 224 16.34 2.24 13.80
N PRO A 225 15.16 2.79 13.49
CA PRO A 225 13.91 2.05 13.59
C PRO A 225 13.82 0.92 12.55
N ALA A 226 14.50 1.01 11.40
CA ALA A 226 14.53 -0.08 10.42
C ALA A 226 15.24 -1.33 10.99
N PHE A 227 16.37 -1.17 11.67
CA PHE A 227 17.05 -2.27 12.36
C PHE A 227 16.26 -2.77 13.57
N ALA A 228 15.50 -1.89 14.25
CA ALA A 228 14.57 -2.32 15.30
C ALA A 228 13.44 -3.20 14.74
N VAL A 229 12.83 -2.83 13.60
CA VAL A 229 11.87 -3.68 12.88
C VAL A 229 12.48 -5.05 12.61
N PHE A 230 13.69 -5.10 12.05
CA PHE A 230 14.38 -6.35 11.74
C PHE A 230 14.59 -7.24 12.98
N GLY A 231 15.07 -6.67 14.09
CA GLY A 231 15.24 -7.40 15.35
C GLY A 231 13.92 -7.94 15.92
N LEU A 232 12.85 -7.13 15.87
CA LEU A 232 11.51 -7.55 16.29
C LEU A 232 10.94 -8.64 15.39
N THR A 233 11.16 -8.55 14.07
CA THR A 233 10.74 -9.58 13.12
C THR A 233 11.50 -10.89 13.32
N ILE A 234 12.80 -10.86 13.64
CA ILE A 234 13.54 -12.07 14.05
C ILE A 234 12.90 -12.71 15.29
N LEU A 235 12.55 -11.90 16.30
CA LEU A 235 11.84 -12.38 17.49
C LEU A 235 10.50 -13.03 17.12
N LEU A 236 9.72 -12.41 16.22
CA LEU A 236 8.47 -12.99 15.71
C LEU A 236 8.71 -14.31 14.98
N VAL A 237 9.73 -14.42 14.12
CA VAL A 237 10.07 -15.66 13.42
C VAL A 237 10.40 -16.77 14.42
N ILE A 238 11.31 -16.51 15.37
CA ILE A 238 11.68 -17.47 16.42
C ILE A 238 10.44 -17.89 17.21
N ALA A 239 9.61 -16.93 17.63
CA ALA A 239 8.38 -17.19 18.36
C ALA A 239 7.41 -18.06 17.55
N THR A 240 7.25 -17.80 16.26
CA THR A 240 6.40 -18.59 15.37
C THR A 240 6.86 -20.03 15.28
N TYR A 241 8.17 -20.29 15.20
CA TYR A 241 8.72 -21.65 15.25
C TYR A 241 8.51 -22.33 16.61
N ARG A 242 8.76 -21.61 17.72
CA ARG A 242 8.62 -22.15 19.08
C ARG A 242 7.19 -22.48 19.47
N LEU A 243 6.23 -21.68 18.97
CA LEU A 243 4.81 -21.81 19.29
C LEU A 243 4.03 -22.65 18.26
N GLY A 244 4.67 -23.14 17.19
CA GLY A 244 4.00 -23.89 16.12
C GLY A 244 2.98 -23.05 15.32
N LEU A 245 3.16 -21.73 15.25
CA LEU A 245 2.27 -20.83 14.53
C LEU A 245 2.53 -20.86 13.01
N PRO A 246 1.59 -20.38 12.17
CA PRO A 246 1.82 -20.26 10.72
C PRO A 246 2.98 -19.31 10.39
N ARG A 247 4.05 -19.86 9.80
CA ARG A 247 5.31 -19.14 9.53
C ARG A 247 5.36 -18.30 8.26
N ARG A 248 4.55 -18.65 7.25
CA ARG A 248 4.69 -18.13 5.88
C ARG A 248 4.77 -16.60 5.82
N LEU A 249 3.81 -15.90 6.43
CA LEU A 249 3.73 -14.43 6.34
C LEU A 249 4.83 -13.73 7.13
N VAL A 250 5.21 -14.27 8.30
CA VAL A 250 6.31 -13.71 9.11
C VAL A 250 7.66 -13.93 8.40
N THR A 251 7.86 -15.09 7.77
CA THR A 251 9.07 -15.35 6.96
C THR A 251 9.12 -14.51 5.68
N MET A 252 7.97 -14.22 5.07
CA MET A 252 7.89 -13.29 3.93
C MET A 252 8.22 -11.86 4.35
N LEU A 253 7.74 -11.42 5.51
CA LEU A 253 8.11 -10.12 6.10
C LEU A 253 9.63 -10.02 6.28
N LEU A 254 10.25 -11.04 6.90
CA LEU A 254 11.71 -11.08 7.07
C LEU A 254 12.44 -11.04 5.71
N ALA A 255 11.97 -11.77 4.71
CA ALA A 255 12.61 -11.77 3.38
C ALA A 255 12.55 -10.39 2.71
N VAL A 256 11.41 -9.68 2.83
CA VAL A 256 11.27 -8.30 2.34
C VAL A 256 12.18 -7.34 3.11
N GLU A 257 12.30 -7.49 4.43
CA GLU A 257 13.20 -6.68 5.25
C GLU A 257 14.68 -6.89 4.89
N VAL A 258 15.10 -8.14 4.67
CA VAL A 258 16.47 -8.46 4.22
C VAL A 258 16.75 -7.79 2.88
N ALA A 259 15.82 -7.88 1.91
CA ALA A 259 15.95 -7.18 0.64
C ALA A 259 15.99 -5.66 0.83
N GLN A 260 15.16 -5.11 1.72
CA GLN A 260 15.10 -3.67 1.99
C GLN A 260 16.39 -3.15 2.61
N ILE A 261 16.96 -3.87 3.57
CA ILE A 261 18.24 -3.54 4.21
C ILE A 261 19.38 -3.66 3.20
N ALA A 262 19.43 -4.74 2.42
CA ALA A 262 20.46 -4.92 1.40
C ALA A 262 20.44 -3.78 0.38
N VAL A 263 19.27 -3.48 -0.21
CA VAL A 263 19.11 -2.36 -1.16
C VAL A 263 19.45 -1.02 -0.48
N GLY A 264 19.00 -0.81 0.76
CA GLY A 264 19.26 0.39 1.56
C GLY A 264 20.75 0.66 1.80
N LEU A 265 21.49 -0.36 2.23
CA LEU A 265 22.93 -0.27 2.47
C LEU A 265 23.71 -0.12 1.16
N ILE A 266 23.34 -0.85 0.10
CA ILE A 266 24.04 -0.74 -1.19
C ILE A 266 23.84 0.67 -1.75
N GLN A 267 22.62 1.21 -1.77
CA GLN A 267 22.39 2.56 -2.31
C GLN A 267 23.13 3.64 -1.52
N ALA A 268 23.16 3.54 -0.18
CA ALA A 268 23.86 4.49 0.67
C ALA A 268 25.38 4.53 0.40
N ASN A 269 25.96 3.36 0.13
CA ASN A 269 27.41 3.22 -0.08
C ASN A 269 27.85 3.37 -1.55
N THR A 270 26.92 3.45 -2.50
CA THR A 270 27.23 3.53 -3.94
C THR A 270 26.78 4.84 -4.60
N GLY A 271 26.52 5.87 -3.79
CA GLY A 271 26.14 7.20 -4.30
C GLY A 271 24.68 7.30 -4.75
N LEU A 272 23.78 6.53 -4.13
CA LEU A 272 22.33 6.53 -4.36
C LEU A 272 21.93 6.29 -5.83
N PRO A 273 22.28 5.15 -6.45
CA PRO A 273 21.84 4.84 -7.82
C PRO A 273 20.30 4.86 -7.91
N SER A 274 19.76 5.59 -8.89
CA SER A 274 18.30 5.83 -9.00
C SER A 274 17.48 4.54 -9.06
N LEU A 275 17.98 3.50 -9.72
CA LEU A 275 17.32 2.19 -9.78
C LEU A 275 17.17 1.55 -8.39
N LEU A 276 18.20 1.63 -7.54
CA LEU A 276 18.14 1.10 -6.18
C LEU A 276 17.22 1.93 -5.29
N VAL A 277 17.21 3.26 -5.45
CA VAL A 277 16.26 4.14 -4.77
C VAL A 277 14.82 3.77 -5.15
N GLY A 278 14.55 3.55 -6.44
CA GLY A 278 13.25 3.10 -6.93
C GLY A 278 12.85 1.73 -6.40
N ALA A 279 13.78 0.77 -6.40
CA ALA A 279 13.57 -0.55 -5.81
C ALA A 279 13.25 -0.46 -4.31
N HIS A 280 13.95 0.40 -3.57
CA HIS A 280 13.72 0.62 -2.14
C HIS A 280 12.32 1.19 -1.84
N LEU A 281 11.79 2.05 -2.72
CA LEU A 281 10.41 2.55 -2.61
C LEU A 281 9.36 1.46 -2.83
N VAL A 282 9.55 0.60 -3.83
CA VAL A 282 8.65 -0.53 -4.09
C VAL A 282 8.71 -1.54 -2.95
N LEU A 283 9.92 -1.85 -2.45
CA LEU A 283 10.12 -2.70 -1.28
C LEU A 283 9.48 -2.11 -0.01
N ALA A 284 9.43 -0.78 0.15
CA ALA A 284 8.70 -0.16 1.25
C ALA A 284 7.18 -0.43 1.17
N ALA A 285 6.59 -0.40 -0.03
CA ALA A 285 5.19 -0.78 -0.22
C ALA A 285 4.96 -2.27 0.10
N LEU A 286 5.88 -3.14 -0.32
CA LEU A 286 5.84 -4.57 0.00
C LEU A 286 6.00 -4.83 1.50
N LEU A 287 6.86 -4.08 2.19
CA LEU A 287 7.05 -4.14 3.64
C LEU A 287 5.75 -3.80 4.38
N VAL A 288 5.08 -2.71 3.98
CA VAL A 288 3.78 -2.33 4.54
C VAL A 288 2.72 -3.41 4.27
N SER A 289 2.72 -4.01 3.09
CA SER A 289 1.82 -5.11 2.75
C SER A 289 2.09 -6.36 3.61
N ALA A 290 3.34 -6.81 3.69
CA ALA A 290 3.73 -7.98 4.48
C ALA A 290 3.42 -7.79 5.98
N MET A 291 3.75 -6.64 6.55
CA MET A 291 3.43 -6.32 7.94
C MET A 291 1.92 -6.26 8.19
N THR A 292 1.15 -5.73 7.24
CA THR A 292 -0.32 -5.73 7.32
C THR A 292 -0.87 -7.16 7.33
N ALA A 293 -0.32 -8.04 6.48
CA ALA A 293 -0.73 -9.44 6.42
C ALA A 293 -0.43 -10.18 7.73
N VAL A 294 0.76 -9.97 8.33
CA VAL A 294 1.10 -10.50 9.67
C VAL A 294 0.13 -9.98 10.74
N GLY A 295 -0.26 -8.71 10.67
CA GLY A 295 -1.25 -8.16 11.62
C GLY A 295 -2.61 -8.87 11.58
N HIS A 296 -3.00 -9.42 10.43
CA HIS A 296 -4.26 -10.19 10.31
C HIS A 296 -4.15 -11.62 10.84
N THR A 297 -2.95 -12.17 11.02
CA THR A 297 -2.77 -13.50 11.64
C THR A 297 -2.89 -13.49 13.16
N LEU A 298 -3.01 -12.31 13.78
CA LEU A 298 -3.15 -12.19 15.23
C LEU A 298 -4.55 -12.58 15.74
N GLN A 299 -5.53 -12.68 14.84
CA GLN A 299 -6.92 -12.99 15.17
C GLN A 299 -7.41 -14.14 14.28
N SER A 300 -8.25 -15.01 14.85
CA SER A 300 -8.88 -16.13 14.17
C SER A 300 -10.39 -16.12 14.37
N ASP A 301 -11.11 -16.65 13.37
CA ASP A 301 -12.56 -16.92 13.47
C ASP A 301 -12.85 -18.15 14.36
N VAL A 302 -11.82 -18.93 14.70
CA VAL A 302 -11.87 -20.05 15.63
C VAL A 302 -11.34 -19.59 16.99
N ASP A 303 -12.12 -19.83 18.04
CA ASP A 303 -11.67 -19.59 19.41
C ASP A 303 -10.74 -20.72 19.85
N LEU A 304 -9.43 -20.46 19.82
CA LEU A 304 -8.41 -21.41 20.27
C LEU A 304 -8.24 -21.41 21.81
N THR A 305 -8.95 -20.51 22.51
CA THR A 305 -8.97 -20.44 23.98
C THR A 305 -10.19 -21.13 24.59
N ALA A 306 -11.19 -21.47 23.77
CA ALA A 306 -12.27 -22.37 24.17
C ALA A 306 -11.69 -23.75 24.46
N ALA A 307 -12.03 -24.31 25.63
CA ALA A 307 -11.61 -25.67 25.97
C ALA A 307 -12.10 -26.65 24.88
N PRO A 308 -11.38 -27.76 24.59
CA PRO A 308 -11.75 -28.71 23.54
C PRO A 308 -13.20 -29.21 23.61
N ALA A 309 -13.78 -29.24 24.81
CA ALA A 309 -15.16 -29.65 25.04
C ALA A 309 -16.20 -28.68 24.47
N ASP A 310 -15.93 -27.37 24.46
CA ASP A 310 -16.87 -26.35 23.99
C ASP A 310 -16.86 -26.24 22.45
N ALA A 311 -15.71 -26.50 21.82
CA ALA A 311 -15.57 -26.52 20.36
C ALA A 311 -16.35 -27.67 19.71
N ALA A 312 -16.44 -28.83 20.36
CA ALA A 312 -17.23 -29.97 19.89
C ALA A 312 -18.74 -29.71 20.02
N ALA A 313 -19.17 -29.05 21.10
CA ALA A 313 -20.57 -28.67 21.30
C ALA A 313 -21.03 -27.61 20.28
N ALA A 314 -20.18 -26.63 19.96
CA ALA A 314 -20.49 -25.60 18.96
C ALA A 314 -20.56 -26.13 17.51
N ALA A 315 -19.82 -27.19 17.21
CA ALA A 315 -19.86 -27.86 15.90
C ALA A 315 -21.10 -28.76 15.72
N ALA A 316 -21.67 -29.28 16.81
CA ALA A 316 -22.86 -30.14 16.76
C ALA A 316 -24.20 -29.38 16.62
N VAL A 317 -24.17 -28.03 16.68
CA VAL A 317 -25.36 -27.16 16.61
C VAL A 317 -25.47 -26.46 15.24
N ARG A 318 -24.54 -26.71 14.30
CA ARG A 318 -24.62 -26.26 12.90
C ARG A 318 -24.96 -27.40 11.97
#